data_AF-A0A6G0HWI3-F1
#
_entry.id   AF-A0A6G0HWI3-F1
#
_cell.length_a   1.000
_cell.length_b   1.000
_cell.length_c   1.000
_cell.angle_alpha   90.00
_cell.angle_beta   90.00
_cell.angle_gamma   90.00
#
_symmetry.space_group_name_H-M   'P 1'
#
loop_
_entity.id
_entity.type
_entity.pdbx_description
1 polymer ?
#
loop_
_entity_poly.entity_id
_entity_poly.type
_entity_poly.pdbx_seq_one_letter_code
_entity_poly.pdbx_strand_id
1 'polypeptide(L)'
;MTTKGELSVLREQLDDQENRGRRKNLRLVGFPEGVKGKDTVAFIQEWLPKVLDLEGETFEVERAHRSLLQQRVDGTRPRTIVIRLLRFSDTVKMIKAAWSSLQYSNLTIMIFRDMSTALYKKRKAFVPLKRKLKEKNITFRLLHPNTFSMDLEGRRTFTTPQAAENYLKKYHPDVLMTNTLHAKLDYTSRSCSVTCRDL
;
A
#
# COMPACT_ATOMS: atom_id res chain seq x y z
N MET A 1 -28.51 -15.61 21.31
CA MET A 1 -28.44 -14.87 20.04
C MET A 1 -27.32 -13.85 20.18
N THR A 2 -26.18 -14.06 19.53
CA THR A 2 -25.09 -13.06 19.52
C THR A 2 -25.60 -11.78 18.90
N THR A 3 -25.50 -10.66 19.63
CA THR A 3 -26.05 -9.38 19.17
C THR A 3 -25.24 -8.88 17.96
N LYS A 4 -25.87 -8.14 17.04
CA LYS A 4 -25.17 -7.55 15.88
C LYS A 4 -23.94 -6.71 16.31
N GLY A 5 -24.00 -6.11 17.49
CA GLY A 5 -22.90 -5.39 18.13
C GLY A 5 -21.70 -6.29 18.44
N GLU A 6 -21.91 -7.41 19.14
CA GLU A 6 -20.84 -8.38 19.45
C GLU A 6 -20.15 -8.91 18.18
N LEU A 7 -20.93 -9.23 17.14
CA LEU A 7 -20.37 -9.68 15.86
C LEU A 7 -19.49 -8.61 15.19
N SER A 8 -19.82 -7.33 15.35
CA SER A 8 -19.01 -6.25 14.80
C SER A 8 -17.67 -6.11 15.54
N VAL A 9 -17.69 -6.17 16.88
CA VAL A 9 -16.50 -6.10 17.72
C VAL A 9 -15.56 -7.26 17.44
N LEU A 10 -16.09 -8.48 17.35
CA LEU A 10 -15.29 -9.68 17.03
C LEU A 10 -14.62 -9.58 15.65
N ARG A 11 -15.33 -9.04 14.65
CA ARG A 11 -14.76 -8.83 13.31
C ARG A 11 -13.62 -7.82 13.33
N GLU A 12 -13.75 -6.74 14.10
CA GLU A 12 -12.69 -5.74 14.24
C GLU A 12 -11.47 -6.29 14.97
N GLN A 13 -11.67 -7.08 16.03
CA GLN A 13 -10.59 -7.75 16.74
C GLN A 13 -9.85 -8.76 15.86
N LEU A 14 -10.58 -9.54 15.06
CA LEU A 14 -10.00 -10.48 14.11
C LEU A 14 -9.18 -9.75 13.03
N ASP A 15 -9.71 -8.66 12.48
CA ASP A 15 -9.02 -7.81 11.52
C ASP A 15 -7.73 -7.20 12.12
N ASP A 16 -7.78 -6.73 13.37
CA ASP A 16 -6.59 -6.20 14.05
C ASP A 16 -5.53 -7.28 14.29
N GLN A 17 -5.93 -8.48 14.73
CA GLN A 17 -5.01 -9.61 14.90
C GLN A 17 -4.35 -10.03 13.58
N GLU A 18 -5.12 -10.15 12.49
CA GLU A 18 -4.62 -10.47 11.16
C GLU A 18 -3.59 -9.43 10.70
N ASN A 19 -3.90 -8.14 10.87
CA ASN A 19 -3.00 -7.06 10.49
C ASN A 19 -1.73 -7.05 11.34
N ARG A 20 -1.81 -7.27 12.66
CA ARG A 20 -0.63 -7.41 13.54
C ARG A 20 0.28 -8.54 13.08
N GLY A 21 -0.29 -9.69 12.71
CA GLY A 21 0.46 -10.83 12.17
C GLY A 21 1.17 -10.53 10.84
N ARG A 22 0.59 -9.66 10.01
CA ARG A 22 1.11 -9.26 8.69
C ARG A 22 2.03 -8.03 8.69
N ARG A 23 2.25 -7.35 9.83
CA ARG A 23 3.08 -6.13 9.88
C ARG A 23 4.50 -6.30 9.34
N LYS A 24 5.05 -7.52 9.44
CA LYS A 24 6.40 -7.88 8.94
C LYS A 24 6.41 -8.32 7.48
N ASN A 25 5.24 -8.36 6.84
CA ASN A 25 5.10 -8.88 5.49
C ASN A 25 5.09 -7.75 4.44
N LEU A 26 5.71 -8.02 3.30
CA LEU A 26 5.73 -7.18 2.11
C LEU A 26 5.16 -7.94 0.91
N ARG A 27 4.56 -7.20 -0.01
CA ARG A 27 4.02 -7.72 -1.27
C ARG A 27 4.78 -7.10 -2.44
N LEU A 28 5.43 -7.95 -3.25
CA LEU A 28 6.03 -7.55 -4.53
C LEU A 28 5.06 -7.86 -5.68
N VAL A 29 4.68 -6.82 -6.42
CA VAL A 29 3.78 -6.90 -7.57
C VAL A 29 4.57 -6.61 -8.84
N GLY A 30 4.30 -7.37 -9.91
CA GLY A 30 4.94 -7.17 -11.22
C GLY A 30 6.18 -8.04 -11.48
N PHE A 31 6.59 -8.87 -10.53
CA PHE A 31 7.77 -9.72 -10.70
C PHE A 31 7.46 -10.89 -11.67
N PRO A 32 8.19 -11.07 -12.79
CA PRO A 32 7.89 -12.07 -13.83
C PRO A 32 7.88 -13.52 -13.29
N GLU A 33 7.04 -14.39 -13.86
CA GLU A 33 7.01 -15.81 -13.48
C GLU A 33 8.21 -16.56 -14.08
N GLY A 34 8.63 -17.67 -13.47
CA GLY A 34 9.73 -18.50 -13.98
C GLY A 34 11.17 -17.99 -13.75
N VAL A 35 11.36 -16.73 -13.35
CA VAL A 35 12.69 -16.13 -13.06
C VAL A 35 13.38 -16.73 -11.82
N LYS A 36 12.68 -17.57 -11.07
CA LYS A 36 13.20 -18.15 -9.83
C LYS A 36 13.90 -19.47 -10.10
N GLY A 37 15.13 -19.59 -9.61
CA GLY A 37 15.74 -20.88 -9.30
C GLY A 37 15.06 -21.55 -8.08
N LYS A 38 15.68 -22.59 -7.53
CA LYS A 38 15.11 -23.38 -6.41
C LYS A 38 14.82 -22.57 -5.13
N ASP A 39 15.51 -21.46 -4.89
CA ASP A 39 15.36 -20.69 -3.64
C ASP A 39 14.90 -19.23 -3.87
N THR A 40 13.67 -18.93 -3.45
CA THR A 40 13.13 -17.55 -3.49
C THR A 40 13.75 -16.67 -2.42
N VAL A 41 14.08 -17.24 -1.26
CA VAL A 41 14.53 -16.46 -0.10
C VAL A 41 15.90 -15.85 -0.40
N ALA A 42 16.86 -16.68 -0.82
CA ALA A 42 18.19 -16.22 -1.21
C ALA A 42 18.13 -15.14 -2.30
N PHE A 43 17.32 -15.35 -3.34
CA PHE A 43 17.14 -14.38 -4.41
C PHE A 43 16.65 -13.02 -3.90
N ILE A 44 15.64 -13.01 -3.04
CA ILE A 44 15.10 -11.76 -2.47
C ILE A 44 16.13 -11.11 -1.53
N GLN A 45 16.85 -11.88 -0.73
CA GLN A 45 17.88 -11.33 0.16
C GLN A 45 19.01 -10.63 -0.61
N GLU A 46 19.36 -11.13 -1.80
CA GLU A 46 20.38 -10.50 -2.64
C GLU A 46 19.83 -9.34 -3.48
N TRP A 47 18.66 -9.51 -4.09
CA TRP A 47 18.11 -8.55 -5.05
C TRP A 47 17.60 -7.27 -4.39
N LEU A 48 16.92 -7.43 -3.27
CA LEU A 48 16.11 -6.38 -2.64
C LEU A 48 16.96 -5.23 -2.05
N PRO A 49 18.13 -5.47 -1.41
CA PRO A 49 18.98 -4.39 -0.92
C PRO A 49 19.64 -3.61 -2.05
N LYS A 50 20.08 -4.30 -3.11
CA LYS A 50 20.71 -3.69 -4.30
C LYS A 50 19.78 -2.70 -5.00
N VAL A 51 18.51 -3.07 -5.12
CA VAL A 51 17.51 -2.24 -5.81
C VAL A 51 16.99 -1.07 -4.97
N LEU A 52 17.20 -1.11 -3.65
CA LEU A 52 16.76 -0.07 -2.73
C LEU A 52 17.89 0.83 -2.25
N ASP A 53 19.11 0.68 -2.80
CA ASP A 53 20.32 1.36 -2.36
C ASP A 53 20.58 1.18 -0.85
N LEU A 54 20.31 -0.04 -0.34
CA LEU A 54 20.54 -0.46 1.05
C LEU A 54 21.67 -1.48 1.15
N GLU A 55 22.60 -1.44 0.19
CA GLU A 55 23.80 -2.29 0.16
C GLU A 55 24.68 -1.98 1.38
N GLY A 56 24.74 -2.91 2.33
CA GLY A 56 25.41 -2.74 3.63
C GLY A 56 24.52 -3.06 4.84
N GLU A 57 23.20 -3.08 4.66
CA GLU A 57 22.29 -3.59 5.68
C GLU A 57 22.03 -5.10 5.48
N THR A 58 22.03 -5.86 6.58
CA THR A 58 21.68 -7.29 6.57
C THR A 58 20.18 -7.46 6.78
N PHE A 59 19.49 -7.98 5.76
CA PHE A 59 18.07 -8.27 5.82
C PHE A 59 17.80 -9.76 5.96
N GLU A 60 17.13 -10.13 7.05
CA GLU A 60 16.76 -11.51 7.33
C GLU A 60 15.33 -11.77 6.85
N VAL A 61 15.21 -12.62 5.84
CA VAL A 61 13.93 -13.04 5.27
C VAL A 61 13.55 -14.38 5.86
N GLU A 62 12.50 -14.41 6.68
CA GLU A 62 11.96 -15.65 7.27
C GLU A 62 11.34 -16.54 6.19
N ARG A 63 10.60 -15.92 5.25
CA ARG A 63 9.86 -16.64 4.22
C ARG A 63 9.62 -15.76 3.01
N ALA A 64 9.78 -16.32 1.82
CA ALA A 64 9.38 -15.68 0.59
C ALA A 64 8.73 -16.69 -0.36
N HIS A 65 7.51 -16.41 -0.81
CA HIS A 65 6.76 -17.32 -1.66
C HIS A 65 5.83 -16.56 -2.60
N ARG A 66 5.40 -17.18 -3.70
CA ARG A 66 4.34 -16.63 -4.55
C ARG A 66 2.99 -16.85 -3.87
N SER A 67 2.05 -15.94 -4.09
CA SER A 67 0.66 -16.14 -3.70
C SER A 67 0.11 -17.43 -4.33
N LEU A 68 -0.70 -18.16 -3.58
CA LEU A 68 -1.33 -19.43 -4.00
C LEU A 68 -2.42 -19.26 -5.08
N LEU A 69 -2.58 -18.07 -5.64
CA LEU A 69 -3.50 -17.83 -6.74
C LEU A 69 -3.09 -18.67 -7.96
N GLN A 70 -4.08 -19.08 -8.76
CA GLN A 70 -3.81 -19.73 -10.03
C GLN A 70 -3.04 -18.78 -10.95
N GLN A 71 -2.00 -19.30 -11.59
CA GLN A 71 -1.28 -18.57 -12.62
C GLN A 71 -2.24 -18.28 -13.76
N ARG A 72 -2.27 -17.03 -14.23
CA ARG A 72 -3.08 -16.71 -15.40
C ARG A 72 -2.40 -17.25 -16.66
N VAL A 73 -3.21 -17.84 -17.54
CA VAL A 73 -2.76 -18.47 -18.80
C VAL A 73 -2.09 -17.44 -19.73
N ASP A 74 -2.56 -16.19 -19.69
CA ASP A 74 -2.10 -15.09 -20.53
C ASP A 74 -0.80 -14.41 -20.02
N GLY A 75 -0.33 -14.74 -18.82
CA GLY A 75 0.86 -14.15 -18.22
C GLY A 75 0.77 -12.64 -17.91
N THR A 76 -0.38 -12.00 -18.16
CA THR A 76 -0.54 -10.53 -18.10
C THR A 76 -0.44 -9.96 -16.68
N ARG A 77 -0.64 -10.81 -15.66
CA ARG A 77 -0.55 -10.43 -14.24
C ARG A 77 0.19 -11.50 -13.46
N PRO A 78 1.51 -11.39 -13.31
CA PRO A 78 2.27 -12.36 -12.55
C PRO A 78 1.83 -12.37 -11.08
N ARG A 79 1.88 -13.54 -10.46
CA ARG A 79 1.48 -13.72 -9.06
C ARG A 79 2.32 -12.87 -8.11
N THR A 80 1.71 -12.25 -7.12
CA THR A 80 2.46 -11.46 -6.12
C THR A 80 3.43 -12.36 -5.34
N ILE A 81 4.64 -11.88 -5.04
CA ILE A 81 5.51 -12.51 -4.04
C ILE A 81 5.16 -11.91 -2.67
N VAL A 82 4.87 -12.75 -1.70
CA VAL A 82 4.73 -12.37 -0.29
C VAL A 82 6.03 -12.71 0.41
N ILE A 83 6.66 -11.69 1.00
CA ILE A 83 7.89 -11.79 1.76
C ILE A 83 7.56 -11.50 3.21
N ARG A 84 8.13 -12.26 4.14
CA ARG A 84 8.08 -12.02 5.57
C ARG A 84 9.51 -11.79 6.08
N LEU A 85 9.73 -10.63 6.69
CA LEU A 85 10.99 -10.27 7.30
C LEU A 85 11.01 -10.68 8.78
N LEU A 86 12.20 -10.89 9.33
CA LEU A 86 12.36 -11.19 10.75
C LEU A 86 11.98 -9.98 11.63
N ARG A 87 12.49 -8.80 11.26
CA ARG A 87 12.34 -7.55 12.01
C ARG A 87 11.37 -6.59 11.33
N PHE A 88 10.51 -5.97 12.15
CA PHE A 88 9.57 -4.94 11.66
C PHE A 88 10.27 -3.64 11.26
N SER A 89 11.37 -3.28 11.94
CA SER A 89 12.21 -2.12 11.60
C SER A 89 12.59 -2.14 10.12
N ASP A 90 13.00 -3.30 9.65
CA ASP A 90 13.50 -3.53 8.31
C ASP A 90 12.36 -3.32 7.31
N THR A 91 11.16 -3.85 7.61
CA THR A 91 9.95 -3.60 6.81
C THR A 91 9.65 -2.11 6.65
N VAL A 92 9.81 -1.33 7.72
CA VAL A 92 9.57 0.12 7.68
C VAL A 92 10.63 0.84 6.85
N LYS A 93 11.92 0.51 7.04
CA LYS A 93 13.02 1.09 6.25
C LYS A 93 12.85 0.79 4.77
N MET A 94 12.59 -0.46 4.44
CA MET A 94 12.35 -0.94 3.09
C MET A 94 11.23 -0.20 2.37
N ILE A 95 10.11 0.02 3.05
CA ILE A 95 8.98 0.78 2.46
C ILE A 95 9.33 2.26 2.28
N LYS A 96 10.12 2.82 3.19
CA LYS A 96 10.63 4.19 3.05
C LYS A 96 11.64 4.31 1.91
N ALA A 97 12.44 3.28 1.63
CA ALA A 97 13.36 3.29 0.49
C ALA A 97 12.62 3.04 -0.84
N ALA A 98 11.57 2.21 -0.82
CA ALA A 98 10.74 1.88 -1.98
C ALA A 98 9.78 3.03 -2.36
N TRP A 99 10.27 4.27 -2.47
CA TRP A 99 9.51 5.44 -2.90
C TRP A 99 9.27 5.46 -4.41
N SER A 100 10.23 4.95 -5.19
CA SER A 100 10.17 4.91 -6.66
C SER A 100 9.82 3.51 -7.17
N SER A 101 9.27 3.44 -8.38
CA SER A 101 8.90 2.17 -9.00
C SER A 101 10.18 1.49 -9.45
N LEU A 102 10.40 0.27 -8.99
CA LEU A 102 11.64 -0.45 -9.23
C LEU A 102 11.60 -1.05 -10.64
N GLN A 103 12.74 -1.11 -11.32
CA GLN A 103 12.83 -1.75 -12.63
C GLN A 103 13.54 -3.09 -12.49
N TYR A 104 13.01 -4.11 -13.15
CA TYR A 104 13.65 -5.41 -13.27
C TYR A 104 13.36 -5.99 -14.65
N SER A 105 14.41 -6.21 -15.45
CA SER A 105 14.27 -6.76 -16.81
C SER A 105 13.21 -6.02 -17.64
N ASN A 106 13.22 -4.69 -17.59
CA ASN A 106 12.24 -3.77 -18.23
C ASN A 106 10.80 -3.84 -17.69
N LEU A 107 10.57 -4.59 -16.60
CA LEU A 107 9.28 -4.64 -15.90
C LEU A 107 9.32 -3.75 -14.66
N THR A 108 8.20 -3.05 -14.43
CA THR A 108 8.03 -2.22 -13.26
C THR A 108 7.55 -3.06 -12.07
N ILE A 109 8.36 -3.13 -11.02
CA ILE A 109 8.04 -3.79 -9.76
C ILE A 109 7.61 -2.75 -8.72
N MET A 110 6.57 -3.10 -7.98
CA MET A 110 6.04 -2.30 -6.89
C MET A 110 6.09 -3.08 -5.58
N ILE A 111 6.49 -2.41 -4.50
CA ILE A 111 6.50 -2.94 -3.14
C ILE A 111 5.35 -2.32 -2.34
N PHE A 112 4.56 -3.16 -1.70
CA PHE A 112 3.45 -2.76 -0.83
C PHE A 112 3.50 -3.46 0.52
N ARG A 113 2.82 -2.89 1.53
CA ARG A 113 2.52 -3.61 2.77
C ARG A 113 1.54 -4.74 2.49
N ASP A 114 1.69 -5.85 3.21
CA ASP A 114 0.65 -6.87 3.26
C ASP A 114 -0.41 -6.45 4.29
N MET A 115 -1.64 -6.29 3.85
CA MET A 115 -2.77 -5.83 4.68
C MET A 115 -3.94 -6.80 4.54
N SER A 116 -4.79 -6.85 5.56
CA SER A 116 -6.06 -7.57 5.45
C SER A 116 -6.93 -6.97 4.35
N THR A 117 -7.87 -7.76 3.84
CA THR A 117 -8.81 -7.28 2.81
C THR A 117 -9.72 -6.17 3.32
N ALA A 118 -10.11 -6.22 4.60
CA ALA A 118 -10.94 -5.21 5.24
C ALA A 118 -10.17 -3.89 5.37
N LEU A 119 -8.91 -3.92 5.85
CA LEU A 119 -8.07 -2.74 5.95
C LEU A 119 -7.77 -2.13 4.57
N TYR A 120 -7.44 -2.97 3.59
CA TYR A 120 -7.24 -2.53 2.21
C TYR A 120 -8.47 -1.81 1.64
N LYS A 121 -9.68 -2.34 1.85
CA LYS A 121 -10.92 -1.68 1.43
C LYS A 121 -11.11 -0.31 2.10
N LYS A 122 -10.85 -0.23 3.42
CA LYS A 122 -10.93 1.03 4.18
C LYS A 122 -9.95 2.08 3.62
N ARG A 123 -8.70 1.70 3.33
CA ARG A 123 -7.68 2.59 2.77
C ARG A 123 -7.97 2.98 1.32
N LYS A 124 -8.45 2.04 0.50
CA LYS A 124 -8.88 2.28 -0.88
C LYS A 124 -10.03 3.29 -0.96
N ALA A 125 -10.91 3.35 0.04
CA ALA A 125 -12.00 4.33 0.08
C ALA A 125 -11.51 5.78 0.09
N PHE A 126 -10.27 6.05 0.51
CA PHE A 126 -9.67 7.39 0.48
C PHE A 126 -9.11 7.80 -0.89
N VAL A 127 -9.01 6.88 -1.87
CA VAL A 127 -8.42 7.19 -3.20
C VAL A 127 -9.05 8.40 -3.89
N PRO A 128 -10.39 8.53 -3.96
CA PRO A 128 -11.01 9.68 -4.62
C PRO A 128 -10.63 11.00 -3.94
N LEU A 129 -10.59 10.99 -2.61
CA LEU A 129 -10.22 12.16 -1.81
C LEU A 129 -8.75 12.53 -2.01
N LYS A 130 -7.85 11.53 -1.97
CA LYS A 130 -6.41 11.72 -2.24
C LYS A 130 -6.17 12.37 -3.60
N ARG A 131 -6.94 11.98 -4.63
CA ARG A 131 -6.85 12.55 -5.97
C ARG A 131 -7.17 14.05 -5.96
N LYS A 132 -8.29 14.44 -5.36
CA LYS A 132 -8.69 15.85 -5.25
C LYS A 132 -7.66 16.70 -4.50
N LEU A 133 -7.14 16.18 -3.39
CA LEU A 133 -6.12 16.89 -2.61
C LEU A 133 -4.80 17.05 -3.38
N LYS A 134 -4.42 16.03 -4.17
CA LYS A 134 -3.25 16.10 -5.05
C LYS A 134 -3.42 17.16 -6.14
N GLU A 135 -4.60 17.24 -6.77
CA GLU A 135 -4.91 18.27 -7.78
C GLU A 135 -4.77 19.70 -7.22
N LYS A 136 -5.02 19.87 -5.92
CA LYS A 136 -4.90 21.15 -5.20
C LYS A 136 -3.55 21.33 -4.49
N ASN A 137 -2.58 20.44 -4.71
CA ASN A 137 -1.26 20.45 -4.06
C ASN A 137 -1.31 20.47 -2.51
N ILE A 138 -2.36 19.92 -1.91
CA ILE A 138 -2.48 19.82 -0.44
C ILE A 138 -1.70 18.61 0.05
N THR A 139 -0.91 18.79 1.11
CA THR A 139 -0.16 17.67 1.70
C THR A 139 -1.07 16.81 2.57
N PHE A 140 -0.92 15.49 2.42
CA PHE A 140 -1.70 14.53 3.20
C PHE A 140 -0.89 13.26 3.47
N ARG A 141 -1.29 12.52 4.51
CA ARG A 141 -0.67 11.28 4.98
C ARG A 141 -1.76 10.29 5.39
N LEU A 142 -1.61 9.01 5.04
CA LEU A 142 -2.51 7.96 5.51
C LEU A 142 -1.77 7.05 6.48
N LEU A 143 -1.88 7.37 7.77
CA LEU A 143 -1.19 6.67 8.84
C LEU A 143 -1.79 5.28 9.07
N HIS A 144 -0.97 4.36 9.53
CA HIS A 144 -1.42 3.03 9.95
C HIS A 144 -2.24 3.15 11.25
N PRO A 145 -3.35 2.41 11.41
CA PRO A 145 -3.93 1.49 10.43
C PRO A 145 -4.74 2.20 9.33
N ASN A 146 -5.52 3.23 9.63
CA ASN A 146 -6.36 3.93 8.65
C ASN A 146 -6.71 5.35 9.11
N THR A 147 -5.70 6.12 9.54
CA THR A 147 -5.91 7.50 9.99
C THR A 147 -5.45 8.46 8.91
N PHE A 148 -6.39 9.12 8.26
CA PHE A 148 -6.13 10.09 7.21
C PHE A 148 -5.81 11.45 7.81
N SER A 149 -4.62 11.97 7.56
CA SER A 149 -4.16 13.27 8.02
C SER A 149 -3.98 14.22 6.85
N MET A 150 -4.53 15.42 6.94
CA MET A 150 -4.33 16.50 5.96
C MET A 150 -3.78 17.75 6.66
N ASP A 151 -2.99 18.52 5.91
CA ASP A 151 -2.41 19.78 6.37
C ASP A 151 -3.04 20.93 5.59
N LEU A 152 -3.91 21.70 6.25
CA LEU A 152 -4.62 22.85 5.67
C LEU A 152 -4.43 24.07 6.55
N GLU A 153 -4.94 23.99 7.77
CA GLU A 153 -4.85 25.03 8.82
C GLU A 153 -4.39 24.34 10.12
N GLY A 154 -3.31 23.58 10.00
CA GLY A 154 -2.87 22.62 11.00
C GLY A 154 -3.33 21.19 10.71
N ARG A 155 -2.78 20.27 11.50
CA ARG A 155 -2.90 18.84 11.27
C ARG A 155 -4.26 18.33 11.73
N ARG A 156 -5.12 17.96 10.79
CA ARG A 156 -6.42 17.31 11.08
C ARG A 156 -6.36 15.84 10.72
N THR A 157 -7.02 15.00 11.52
CA THR A 157 -7.05 13.55 11.35
C THR A 157 -8.49 13.02 11.25
N PHE A 158 -8.70 12.06 10.35
CA PHE A 158 -10.01 11.48 10.04
C PHE A 158 -9.91 9.96 9.92
N THR A 159 -10.90 9.25 10.45
CA THR A 159 -10.98 7.78 10.36
C THR A 159 -11.77 7.33 9.13
N THR A 160 -12.70 8.16 8.65
CA THR A 160 -13.57 7.85 7.51
C THR A 160 -13.44 8.91 6.40
N PRO A 161 -13.60 8.51 5.12
CA PRO A 161 -13.56 9.45 4.01
C PRO A 161 -14.71 10.45 4.09
N GLN A 162 -15.90 10.02 4.54
CA GLN A 162 -17.07 10.90 4.70
C GLN A 162 -16.82 12.01 5.73
N ALA A 163 -16.18 11.70 6.87
CA ALA A 163 -15.84 12.72 7.86
C ALA A 163 -14.88 13.77 7.29
N ALA A 164 -13.88 13.33 6.53
CA ALA A 164 -12.95 14.23 5.85
C ALA A 164 -13.65 15.09 4.78
N GLU A 165 -14.54 14.49 3.98
CA GLU A 165 -15.32 15.23 2.99
C GLU A 165 -16.28 16.23 3.62
N ASN A 166 -16.96 15.88 4.71
CA ASN A 166 -17.85 16.80 5.43
C ASN A 166 -17.08 17.98 6.02
N TYR A 167 -15.87 17.74 6.53
CA TYR A 167 -14.97 18.81 6.97
C TYR A 167 -14.61 19.75 5.82
N LEU A 168 -14.19 19.19 4.68
CA LEU A 168 -13.86 19.99 3.50
C LEU A 168 -15.08 20.77 2.99
N LYS A 169 -16.28 20.18 2.95
CA LYS A 169 -17.50 20.91 2.57
C LYS A 169 -17.78 22.12 3.46
N LYS A 170 -17.50 21.99 4.76
CA LYS A 170 -17.79 23.03 5.74
C LYS A 170 -16.78 24.19 5.73
N TYR A 171 -15.49 23.87 5.59
CA TYR A 171 -14.43 24.87 5.75
C TYR A 171 -13.69 25.21 4.45
N HIS A 172 -13.63 24.28 3.49
CA HIS A 172 -12.88 24.43 2.24
C HIS A 172 -13.65 23.84 1.03
N PRO A 173 -14.82 24.41 0.67
CA PRO A 173 -15.64 23.89 -0.42
C PRO A 173 -14.92 23.95 -1.79
N ASP A 174 -13.97 24.88 -1.93
CA ASP A 174 -13.09 25.08 -3.09
C ASP A 174 -12.20 23.88 -3.42
N VAL A 175 -11.86 23.06 -2.42
CA VAL A 175 -11.06 21.83 -2.57
C VAL A 175 -11.88 20.71 -3.23
N LEU A 176 -13.21 20.73 -3.07
CA LEU A 176 -14.10 19.69 -3.60
C LEU A 176 -14.64 20.00 -4.99
N MET A 177 -14.53 21.25 -5.45
CA MET A 177 -14.93 21.67 -6.79
C MET A 177 -13.90 21.19 -7.83
N THR A 178 -14.34 20.33 -8.74
CA THR A 178 -13.54 19.86 -9.88
C THR A 178 -13.71 20.81 -11.06
N ASN A 179 -12.64 21.47 -11.51
CA ASN A 179 -12.66 22.08 -12.84
C ASN A 179 -12.56 20.95 -13.87
N THR A 180 -13.65 20.78 -14.63
CA THR A 180 -13.85 19.72 -15.61
C THR A 180 -13.03 19.96 -16.88
N LEU A 181 -11.70 19.91 -16.80
CA LEU A 181 -10.84 19.87 -17.98
C LEU A 181 -9.68 18.90 -17.69
N HIS A 182 -9.60 17.81 -18.47
CA HIS A 182 -8.62 16.70 -18.41
C HIS A 182 -9.03 15.45 -17.60
N ALA A 183 -10.19 14.89 -17.96
CA ALA A 183 -10.47 13.47 -17.71
C ALA A 183 -10.01 12.63 -18.90
N LYS A 184 -8.78 12.11 -18.85
CA LYS A 184 -8.31 10.86 -19.48
C LYS A 184 -6.79 10.75 -19.28
N LEU A 185 -6.39 10.17 -18.16
CA LEU A 185 -5.12 9.43 -18.09
C LEU A 185 -5.40 8.14 -17.34
N ASP A 186 -5.34 7.05 -18.10
CA ASP A 186 -5.43 5.68 -17.64
C ASP A 186 -4.45 5.45 -16.49
N TYR A 187 -4.99 4.95 -15.38
CA TYR A 187 -4.19 4.60 -14.20
C TYR A 187 -3.57 3.22 -14.39
N THR A 188 -2.74 3.09 -15.42
CA THR A 188 -1.65 2.11 -15.48
C THR A 188 -0.36 2.90 -15.56
N SER A 189 0.39 2.91 -14.45
CA SER A 189 1.77 3.41 -14.37
C SER A 189 2.03 4.82 -14.93
N ARG A 190 1.94 5.87 -14.11
CA ARG A 190 2.83 7.05 -14.20
C ARG A 190 2.63 7.99 -13.00
N SER A 191 3.76 8.40 -12.41
CA SER A 191 3.97 9.46 -11.40
C SER A 191 3.15 9.40 -10.08
N CYS A 192 3.42 8.38 -9.26
CA CYS A 192 3.06 8.39 -7.84
C CYS A 192 4.12 9.14 -7.01
N SER A 193 3.91 10.43 -6.78
CA SER A 193 4.51 11.13 -5.63
C SER A 193 3.96 10.51 -4.33
N VAL A 194 4.87 10.28 -3.37
CA VAL A 194 4.84 9.99 -1.90
C VAL A 194 3.54 9.52 -1.20
N THR A 195 2.33 9.83 -1.68
CA THR A 195 1.08 9.67 -0.95
C THR A 195 0.15 8.53 -1.44
N CYS A 196 0.50 7.91 -2.57
CA CYS A 196 -0.33 6.88 -3.22
C CYS A 196 0.05 5.41 -2.94
N ARG A 197 1.23 5.10 -2.37
CA ARG A 197 1.62 3.68 -2.09
C ARG A 197 0.99 3.08 -0.85
N ASP A 198 0.34 3.93 -0.06
CA ASP A 198 -0.41 3.57 1.14
C ASP A 198 -1.82 3.02 0.83
N LEU A 199 -2.06 2.57 -0.40
CA LEU A 199 -3.29 1.91 -0.84
C LEU A 199 -3.53 0.58 -0.13
#